data_AF-A0A922X5X0-F1
#
_entry.id   AF-A0A922X5X0-F1
#
_cell.length_a   1.000
_cell.length_b   1.000
_cell.length_c   1.000
_cell.angle_alpha   90.00
_cell.angle_beta   90.00
_cell.angle_gamma   90.00
#
_symmetry.space_group_name_H-M   'P 1'
#
loop_
_entity.id
_entity.type
_entity.pdbx_description
1 polymer ?
#
loop_
_entity_poly.entity_id
_entity_poly.type
_entity_poly.pdbx_seq_one_letter_code
_entity_poly.pdbx_strand_id
1 'polypeptide(L)' 'MTQQLQNIIDTAWEQRADFSPSTAPADVRNAVAEVLAGLDAGTLRVAQKEGAEWTVNQWVKKGVLLSFRLENNVPVEG' A
#
# COMPACT_ATOMS: atom_id res chain seq x y z
N MET A 1 -9.84 11.03 -4.92
CA MET A 1 -9.06 10.51 -3.77
C MET A 1 -8.07 9.42 -4.21
N THR A 2 -8.51 8.40 -4.95
CA THR A 2 -7.63 7.31 -5.47
C THR A 2 -6.38 7.80 -6.22
N GLN A 3 -6.47 8.84 -7.05
CA GLN A 3 -5.29 9.35 -7.78
C GLN A 3 -4.22 9.96 -6.87
N GLN A 4 -4.62 10.68 -5.83
CA GLN A 4 -3.67 11.27 -4.87
C GLN A 4 -3.03 10.18 -4.02
N LEU A 5 -3.83 9.22 -3.54
CA LEU A 5 -3.35 8.06 -2.80
C LEU A 5 -2.35 7.24 -3.62
N GLN A 6 -2.67 6.97 -4.89
CA GLN A 6 -1.78 6.30 -5.83
C GLN A 6 -0.45 7.05 -5.98
N ASN A 7 -0.48 8.37 -6.20
CA ASN A 7 0.74 9.16 -6.37
C ASN A 7 1.65 9.11 -5.13
N ILE A 8 1.07 9.12 -3.92
CA ILE A 8 1.84 9.00 -2.67
C ILE A 8 2.50 7.63 -2.61
N ILE A 9 1.76 6.55 -2.89
CA ILE A 9 2.29 5.19 -2.87
C ILE A 9 3.37 4.96 -3.93
N ASP A 10 3.17 5.48 -5.15
CA ASP A 10 4.16 5.38 -6.22
C ASP A 10 5.45 6.14 -5.85
N THR A 11 5.33 7.35 -5.30
CA THR A 11 6.49 8.12 -4.81
C THR A 11 7.21 7.41 -3.67
N ALA A 12 6.45 6.93 -2.68
CA ALA A 12 6.95 6.18 -1.54
C ALA A 12 7.68 4.90 -1.99
N TRP A 13 7.18 4.23 -3.03
CA TRP A 13 7.81 3.04 -3.57
C TRP A 13 9.20 3.32 -4.14
N GLU A 14 9.39 4.42 -4.86
CA GLU A 14 10.70 4.79 -5.38
C GLU A 14 11.70 5.12 -4.25
N GLN A 15 11.23 5.69 -3.15
CA GLN A 15 12.04 6.05 -1.97
C GLN A 15 12.12 4.94 -0.91
N ARG A 16 11.54 3.75 -1.16
CA ARG A 16 11.41 2.67 -0.17
C ARG A 16 12.71 2.23 0.51
N ALA A 17 13.85 2.46 -0.14
CA ALA A 17 15.16 2.14 0.40
C ALA A 17 15.49 2.92 1.68
N ASP A 18 14.95 4.13 1.81
CA ASP A 18 15.17 5.04 2.95
C ASP A 18 14.19 4.80 4.10
N PHE A 19 13.17 3.98 3.86
CA PHE A 19 12.14 3.68 4.85
C PHE A 19 12.52 2.49 5.74
N SER A 20 12.11 2.62 6.99
CA SER A 20 12.15 1.59 8.01
C SER A 20 10.97 1.79 8.97
N PRO A 21 10.72 0.83 9.87
CA PRO A 21 9.68 0.98 10.88
C PRO A 21 9.85 2.17 11.83
N SER A 22 10.99 2.86 11.87
CA SER A 22 11.19 4.07 12.68
C SER A 22 11.36 5.35 11.87
N THR A 23 11.67 5.28 10.58
CA THR A 23 12.08 6.46 9.78
C THR A 23 11.07 6.91 8.73
N ALA A 24 10.02 6.11 8.47
CA ALA A 24 9.06 6.45 7.44
C ALA A 24 8.15 7.64 7.82
N PRO A 25 7.95 8.61 6.90
CA PRO A 25 7.04 9.74 7.08
C PRO A 25 5.60 9.33 7.42
N ALA A 26 4.90 10.19 8.17
CA ALA A 26 3.54 9.92 8.63
C ALA A 26 2.51 9.85 7.48
N ASP A 27 2.68 10.67 6.45
CA ASP A 27 1.85 10.66 5.24
C ASP A 27 1.98 9.34 4.47
N VAL A 28 3.19 8.80 4.34
CA VAL A 28 3.43 7.48 3.74
C VAL A 28 2.75 6.37 4.54
N ARG A 29 2.86 6.40 5.87
CA ARG A 29 2.19 5.41 6.74
C ARG A 29 0.67 5.48 6.60
N ASN A 30 0.10 6.69 6.62
CA ASN A 30 -1.33 6.89 6.46
C ASN A 30 -1.82 6.40 5.09
N ALA A 31 -1.07 6.69 4.03
CA ALA A 31 -1.40 6.21 2.68
C ALA A 31 -1.37 4.67 2.59
N VAL A 32 -0.34 4.03 3.17
CA VAL A 32 -0.28 2.56 3.19
C VAL A 32 -1.42 1.97 4.02
N ALA A 33 -1.75 2.55 5.17
CA ALA A 33 -2.88 2.13 5.99
C ALA A 33 -4.22 2.27 5.24
N GLU A 34 -4.43 3.37 4.50
CA GLU A 34 -5.62 3.57 3.67
C GLU A 34 -5.73 2.53 2.55
N VAL A 35 -4.61 2.15 1.92
CA VAL A 35 -4.59 1.06 0.93
C VAL A 35 -5.02 -0.27 1.55
N LEU A 36 -4.46 -0.62 2.72
CA LEU A 36 -4.81 -1.86 3.40
C LEU A 36 -6.27 -1.88 3.86
N ALA A 37 -6.76 -0.76 4.40
CA ALA A 37 -8.16 -0.61 4.79
C ALA A 37 -9.11 -0.76 3.58
N GLY A 38 -8.74 -0.19 2.43
CA GLY A 38 -9.50 -0.36 1.19
C GLY A 38 -9.50 -1.79 0.66
N LEU A 39 -8.37 -2.50 0.79
CA LEU A 39 -8.27 -3.93 0.45
C LEU A 39 -9.13 -4.79 1.36
N ASP A 40 -9.09 -4.54 2.67
CA ASP A 40 -9.87 -5.26 3.69
C ASP A 40 -11.38 -5.02 3.49
N ALA A 41 -11.78 -3.78 3.25
CA ALA A 41 -13.16 -3.41 2.94
C ALA A 41 -13.62 -3.85 1.53
N GLY A 42 -12.71 -4.33 0.69
CA GLY A 42 -12.99 -4.72 -0.70
C GLY A 42 -13.30 -3.55 -1.64
N THR A 43 -13.13 -2.29 -1.20
CA THR A 43 -13.30 -1.08 -2.02
C THR A 43 -12.10 -0.84 -2.95
N LEU A 44 -10.95 -1.44 -2.62
CA LEU A 44 -9.80 -1.57 -3.51
C LEU A 44 -9.57 -3.05 -3.85
N ARG A 45 -9.12 -3.30 -5.08
CA ARG A 45 -8.71 -4.63 -5.55
C ARG A 45 -7.36 -4.53 -6.25
N VAL A 46 -6.51 -5.54 -6.06
CA VAL A 46 -5.20 -5.63 -6.74
C VAL A 46 -5.38 -5.79 -8.24
N ALA A 47 -6.42 -6.50 -8.68
CA ALA A 47 -6.79 -6.62 -10.08
C ALA A 47 -8.31 -6.53 -10.19
N GLN A 48 -8.77 -5.91 -11.27
CA GLN A 48 -10.19 -5.79 -11.60
C GLN A 48 -10.40 -6.12 -13.07
N LYS A 49 -11.60 -6.59 -13.40
CA LYS A 49 -11.96 -6.92 -14.77
C LYS A 49 -12.51 -5.68 -15.47
N GLU A 50 -11.93 -5.32 -16.60
CA GLU A 50 -12.36 -4.22 -17.46
C GLU A 50 -12.81 -4.81 -18.79
N GLY A 51 -14.13 -5.03 -18.91
CA GLY A 51 -14.71 -5.74 -20.04
C GLY A 51 -14.31 -7.22 -20.06
N ALA A 52 -13.53 -7.64 -21.07
CA ALA A 52 -13.03 -9.00 -21.20
C ALA A 52 -11.66 -9.20 -20.52
N GLU A 53 -10.93 -8.12 -20.26
CA GLU A 53 -9.53 -8.16 -19.81
C GLU A 53 -9.42 -7.94 -18.30
N TRP A 54 -8.33 -8.42 -17.72
CA TRP A 54 -7.97 -8.14 -16.32
C TRP A 54 -6.89 -7.06 -16.27
N THR A 55 -7.19 -5.96 -15.60
CA THR A 55 -6.25 -4.87 -15.36
C THR A 55 -5.71 -4.95 -13.93
N VAL A 56 -4.39 -4.80 -13.77
CA VAL A 56 -3.71 -4.86 -12.47
C VAL A 56 -3.43 -3.46 -11.95
N ASN A 57 -3.90 -3.17 -10.74
CA ASN A 57 -3.56 -1.98 -9.98
C ASN A 57 -2.20 -2.16 -9.30
N GLN A 58 -1.11 -1.94 -10.06
CA GLN A 58 0.26 -2.18 -9.57
C GLN A 58 0.60 -1.39 -8.30
N TRP A 59 0.11 -0.17 -8.17
CA TRP A 59 0.34 0.67 -6.99
C TRP A 59 -0.24 0.06 -5.71
N VAL A 60 -1.34 -0.69 -5.81
CA VAL A 60 -1.90 -1.41 -4.66
C VAL A 60 -0.94 -2.51 -4.19
N LYS A 61 -0.26 -3.22 -5.11
CA LYS A 61 0.80 -4.17 -4.74
C LYS A 61 1.98 -3.48 -4.08
N LYS A 62 2.39 -2.30 -4.60
CA LYS A 62 3.44 -1.49 -3.96
C LYS A 62 3.05 -1.11 -2.53
N GLY A 63 1.80 -0.72 -2.29
CA GLY A 63 1.28 -0.44 -0.95
C GLY A 63 1.38 -1.63 0.00
N VAL A 64 1.01 -2.83 -0.47
CA VAL A 64 1.17 -4.08 0.31
C VAL A 64 2.65 -4.36 0.62
N LEU A 65 3.55 -4.19 -0.34
CA LEU A 65 4.98 -4.42 -0.10
C LEU A 65 5.59 -3.37 0.84
N LEU A 66 5.12 -2.13 0.78
CA LEU A 66 5.51 -1.07 1.71
C LEU A 66 5.03 -1.40 3.13
N SER A 67 3.84 -1.96 3.34
CA SER A 67 3.39 -2.29 4.70
C SER A 67 4.35 -3.22 5.44
N PHE A 68 4.91 -4.21 4.76
CA PHE A 68 5.95 -5.07 5.33
C PHE A 68 7.24 -4.33 5.67
N ARG A 69 7.61 -3.31 4.88
CA ARG A 69 8.80 -2.49 5.11
C ARG A 69 8.62 -1.54 6.31
N LEU A 70 7.39 -1.14 6.60
CA LEU A 70 7.03 -0.11 7.58
C LEU A 70 6.74 -0.65 8.98
N GLU A 71 6.65 -1.97 9.14
CA GLU A 71 6.31 -2.63 10.39
C GLU A 71 7.41 -3.58 10.85
N ASN A 72 7.59 -3.69 12.17
CA ASN A 72 8.43 -4.73 12.77
C ASN A 72 7.61 -6.00 13.02
N ASN A 73 8.29 -7.14 13.05
CA ASN A 73 7.67 -8.35 13.59
C ASN A 73 7.40 -8.17 15.08
N VAL A 74 6.22 -8.62 15.52
CA VAL A 74 5.84 -8.69 16.94
C VAL A 74 5.33 -10.10 17.26
N PRO A 75 5.53 -10.59 18.49
CA PRO A 75 4.86 -11.81 18.94
C PRO A 75 3.34 -11.66 18.79
N VAL A 76 2.68 -12.71 18.28
CA VAL A 76 1.23 -12.78 18.20
C VAL A 76 0.76 -13.84 19.18
N GLU A 77 -0.03 -13.44 20.16
CA GLU A 77 -0.67 -14.37 21.10
C GLU A 77 -1.85 -15.07 20.42
N GLY A 78 -2.05 -16.34 20.75
CA GLY A 78 -3.10 -17.20 20.19
C GLY A 78 -4.25 -17.43 21.15
#